data_AF-A0A4R2JAK1-F1
#
_entry.id   AF-A0A4R2JAK1-F1
#
_cell.length_a   1.000
_cell.length_b   1.000
_cell.length_c   1.000
_cell.angle_alpha   90.00
_cell.angle_beta   90.00
_cell.angle_gamma   90.00
#
_symmetry.space_group_name_H-M   'P 1'
#
loop_
_entity.id
_entity.type
_entity.pdbx_description
1 polymer ?
#
loop_
_entity_poly.entity_id
_entity_poly.type
_entity_poly.pdbx_seq_one_letter_code
_entity_poly.pdbx_strand_id
1 'polypeptide(L)'
;MTRKSWDKLDDAYRKRLEKHGITRSQHEAGVPLPDARGHKRTPEHPLPPGESVPKRYERWANSRAGTPIKMLTADGDVWLTDVSVRHRSLIGSHWNAVQSYLYDKPMPRAFWWNGNTRTALRPFKAPTVTGSQLDTDNSVGSPEKFRFMTDAKAIVQWMRRQERSFPEMYRTVA
;
A
#
# COMPACT_ATOMS: atom_id res chain seq x y z
N MET A 1 -35.96 18.18 3.87
CA MET A 1 -36.06 17.89 5.32
C MET A 1 -35.56 19.11 6.09
N THR A 2 -36.44 19.77 6.84
CA THR A 2 -36.10 20.93 7.69
C THR A 2 -35.21 20.47 8.84
N ARG A 3 -33.96 20.94 8.91
CA ARG A 3 -33.02 20.54 9.98
C ARG A 3 -33.53 21.05 11.33
N LYS A 4 -33.38 20.24 12.38
CA LYS A 4 -33.77 20.63 13.75
C LYS A 4 -32.96 21.87 14.17
N SER A 5 -33.62 22.89 14.74
CA SER A 5 -32.96 24.07 15.35
C SER A 5 -31.98 23.63 16.44
N TRP A 6 -30.91 24.41 16.69
CA TRP A 6 -29.86 24.10 17.66
C TRP A 6 -30.41 23.77 19.06
N ASP A 7 -31.45 24.49 19.48
CA ASP A 7 -32.08 24.30 20.80
C ASP A 7 -32.93 23.02 20.87
N LYS A 8 -33.23 22.39 19.73
CA LYS A 8 -33.93 21.10 19.64
C LYS A 8 -32.96 19.92 19.49
N LEU A 9 -31.65 20.15 19.58
CA LEU A 9 -30.64 19.11 19.61
C LEU A 9 -30.47 18.56 21.02
N ASP A 10 -30.23 17.26 21.12
CA ASP A 10 -29.85 16.62 22.36
C ASP A 10 -28.55 17.23 22.93
N ASP A 11 -28.45 17.32 24.26
CA ASP A 11 -27.32 17.92 24.97
C ASP A 11 -26.00 17.20 24.65
N ALA A 12 -26.04 15.87 24.56
CA ALA A 12 -24.86 15.08 24.20
C ALA A 12 -24.39 15.39 22.77
N TYR A 13 -25.34 15.62 21.86
CA TYR A 13 -25.04 15.98 20.48
C TYR A 13 -24.48 17.40 20.38
N ARG A 14 -25.04 18.38 21.11
CA ARG A 14 -24.52 19.74 21.19
C ARG A 14 -23.09 19.78 21.72
N LYS A 15 -22.82 19.12 22.86
CA LYS A 15 -21.46 19.01 23.41
C LYS A 15 -20.47 18.39 22.44
N ARG A 16 -20.91 17.42 21.63
CA ARG A 16 -20.06 16.82 20.59
C ARG A 16 -19.75 17.81 19.48
N LEU A 17 -20.73 18.59 19.02
CA LEU A 17 -20.53 19.61 18.00
C LEU A 17 -19.60 20.73 18.49
N GLU A 18 -19.79 21.19 19.73
CA GLU A 18 -18.94 22.20 20.37
C GLU A 18 -17.50 21.69 20.58
N LYS A 19 -17.32 20.43 21.00
CA LYS A 19 -16.00 19.79 21.09
C LYS A 19 -15.25 19.77 19.75
N HIS A 20 -15.98 19.78 18.64
CA HIS A 20 -15.43 19.83 17.28
C HIS A 20 -15.40 21.26 16.71
N GLY A 21 -15.62 22.29 17.52
CA GLY A 21 -15.51 23.70 17.12
C GLY A 21 -16.68 24.21 16.28
N ILE A 22 -17.80 23.47 16.22
CA ILE A 22 -18.98 23.88 15.46
C ILE A 22 -19.84 24.77 16.33
N THR A 23 -20.02 26.00 15.86
CA THR A 23 -20.86 27.01 16.52
C THR A 23 -22.32 26.87 16.11
N ARG A 24 -23.21 27.39 16.96
CA ARG A 24 -24.66 27.45 16.69
C ARG A 24 -24.98 28.03 15.32
N SER A 25 -24.35 29.14 14.97
CA SER A 25 -24.56 29.84 13.69
C SER A 25 -24.17 28.97 12.50
N GLN A 26 -23.09 28.19 12.58
CA GLN A 26 -22.65 27.27 11.51
C GLN A 26 -23.61 26.10 11.30
N HIS A 27 -24.17 25.56 12.38
CA HIS A 27 -25.18 24.50 12.29
C HIS A 27 -26.49 25.01 11.69
N GLU A 28 -26.95 26.18 12.12
CA GLU A 28 -28.19 26.79 11.65
C GLU A 28 -28.07 27.33 10.21
N ALA A 29 -26.89 27.80 9.80
CA ALA A 29 -26.57 28.15 8.41
C ALA A 29 -26.53 26.94 7.46
N GLY A 30 -26.69 25.72 7.97
CA GLY A 30 -26.81 24.51 7.15
C GLY A 30 -25.49 24.06 6.53
N VAL A 31 -24.35 24.52 7.03
CA VAL A 31 -23.03 24.07 6.59
C VAL A 31 -22.95 22.54 6.76
N PRO A 32 -22.51 21.79 5.74
CA PRO A 32 -22.34 20.34 5.88
C PRO A 32 -21.45 20.04 7.08
N LEU A 33 -21.97 19.27 8.04
CA LEU A 33 -21.23 18.83 9.22
C LEU A 33 -19.83 18.26 8.92
N PRO A 34 -19.57 17.57 7.78
CA PRO A 34 -18.21 17.16 7.42
C PRO A 34 -17.24 18.33 7.19
N ASP A 35 -17.70 19.43 6.60
CA ASP A 35 -16.89 20.63 6.38
C ASP A 35 -16.63 21.36 7.70
N ALA A 36 -17.65 21.48 8.55
CA ALA A 36 -17.54 22.12 9.86
C ALA A 36 -16.68 21.33 10.86
N ARG A 37 -16.66 19.99 10.77
CA ARG A 37 -15.79 19.10 11.58
C ARG A 37 -14.34 19.06 11.10
N GLY A 38 -13.99 19.80 10.04
CA GLY A 38 -12.68 19.72 9.42
C GLY A 38 -12.38 18.37 8.77
N HIS A 39 -13.40 17.53 8.51
CA HIS A 39 -13.19 16.19 7.96
C HIS A 39 -12.74 16.20 6.49
N LYS A 40 -13.01 17.29 5.76
CA LYS A 40 -12.39 17.56 4.45
C LYS A 40 -10.85 17.63 4.53
N ARG A 41 -10.30 17.91 5.73
CA ARG A 41 -8.87 18.01 6.02
C ARG A 41 -8.37 16.92 6.97
N THR A 42 -9.17 15.90 7.28
CA THR A 42 -8.64 14.70 7.98
C THR A 42 -7.80 13.87 7.02
N PRO A 43 -6.70 13.24 7.49
CA PRO A 43 -5.73 12.50 6.64
C PRO A 43 -6.31 11.33 5.85
N GLU A 44 -7.54 10.90 6.14
CA GLU A 44 -8.20 9.76 5.49
C GLU A 44 -8.81 10.12 4.13
N HIS A 45 -8.94 11.42 3.81
CA HIS A 45 -9.38 11.87 2.49
C HIS A 45 -8.17 12.36 1.67
N PRO A 46 -7.91 11.80 0.47
CA PRO A 46 -6.83 12.29 -0.37
C PRO A 46 -7.09 13.74 -0.75
N LEU A 47 -6.08 14.60 -0.58
CA LEU A 47 -6.11 15.96 -1.10
C LEU A 47 -6.31 15.92 -2.62
N PRO A 48 -7.02 16.90 -3.21
CA PRO A 48 -7.08 17.02 -4.66
C PRO A 48 -5.66 17.13 -5.24
N PRO A 49 -5.38 16.51 -6.39
CA PRO A 49 -4.07 16.59 -7.01
C PRO A 49 -3.74 18.06 -7.33
N GLY A 50 -2.69 18.61 -6.69
CA GLY A 50 -2.20 19.96 -6.95
C GLY A 50 -1.99 20.87 -5.73
N GLU A 51 -2.54 20.53 -4.56
CA GLU A 51 -2.22 21.26 -3.32
C GLU A 51 -0.96 20.68 -2.66
N SER A 52 0.04 21.54 -2.41
CA SER A 52 1.31 21.16 -1.79
C SER A 52 1.07 20.40 -0.48
N VAL A 53 1.52 19.15 -0.42
CA VAL A 53 1.42 18.28 0.76
C VAL A 53 2.06 19.02 1.94
N PRO A 54 1.33 19.25 3.07
CA PRO A 54 1.91 19.91 4.22
C PRO A 54 3.19 19.21 4.70
N LYS A 55 4.23 19.98 5.05
CA LYS A 55 5.58 19.48 5.41
C LYS A 55 5.59 18.34 6.45
N ARG A 56 4.61 18.32 7.37
CA ARG A 56 4.44 17.23 8.35
C ARG A 56 4.04 15.88 7.75
N TYR A 57 3.46 15.87 6.55
CA TYR A 57 3.06 14.68 5.78
C TYR A 57 4.02 14.41 4.63
N GLU A 58 5.05 15.22 4.45
CA GLU A 58 6.13 15.01 3.47
C GLU A 58 6.79 13.65 3.69
N ARG A 59 7.00 13.25 4.96
CA ARG A 59 7.46 11.90 5.29
C ARG A 59 6.47 10.82 4.87
N TRP A 60 5.15 11.02 4.97
CA TRP A 60 4.14 10.04 4.54
C TRP A 60 4.01 9.95 3.02
N ALA A 61 4.02 11.09 2.32
CA ALA A 61 4.07 11.16 0.86
C ALA A 61 5.36 10.54 0.29
N ASN A 62 6.50 10.82 0.94
CA ASN A 62 7.81 10.31 0.54
C ASN A 62 8.11 8.87 1.04
N SER A 63 7.39 8.33 2.02
CA SER A 63 7.76 7.03 2.66
C SER A 63 7.07 5.79 2.10
N ARG A 64 6.06 5.91 1.23
CA ARG A 64 5.37 4.72 0.71
C ARG A 64 5.07 4.67 -0.79
N ALA A 65 5.22 5.75 -1.55
CA ALA A 65 5.07 5.68 -3.00
C ALA A 65 6.44 5.68 -3.72
N GLY A 66 7.40 6.48 -3.23
CA GLY A 66 8.72 6.62 -3.85
C GLY A 66 9.80 5.65 -3.35
N THR A 67 9.59 4.93 -2.24
CA THR A 67 10.62 3.99 -1.74
C THR A 67 10.71 2.79 -2.69
N PRO A 68 11.93 2.37 -3.10
CA PRO A 68 12.09 1.16 -3.88
C PRO A 68 11.46 -0.05 -3.18
N ILE A 69 10.79 -0.90 -3.95
CA ILE A 69 10.23 -2.16 -3.47
C ILE A 69 10.74 -3.30 -4.35
N LYS A 70 11.21 -4.36 -3.70
CA LYS A 70 11.67 -5.57 -4.39
C LYS A 70 10.46 -6.41 -4.82
N MET A 71 10.37 -6.76 -6.09
CA MET A 71 9.34 -7.63 -6.66
C MET A 71 9.99 -8.84 -7.33
N LEU A 72 9.39 -10.02 -7.18
CA LEU A 72 9.81 -11.22 -7.91
C LEU A 72 8.98 -11.38 -9.19
N THR A 73 9.60 -11.09 -10.33
CA THR A 73 9.04 -11.18 -11.68
C THR A 73 9.37 -12.51 -12.34
N ALA A 74 8.76 -12.80 -13.49
CA ALA A 74 9.06 -14.02 -14.25
C ALA A 74 10.56 -14.18 -14.59
N ASP A 75 11.27 -13.07 -14.78
CA ASP A 75 12.69 -13.06 -15.19
C ASP A 75 13.64 -13.02 -13.98
N GLY A 76 13.16 -12.63 -12.80
CA GLY A 76 13.97 -12.55 -11.59
C GLY A 76 13.44 -11.52 -10.60
N ASP A 77 14.25 -11.16 -9.62
CA ASP A 77 13.94 -10.09 -8.71
C ASP A 77 14.36 -8.73 -9.27
N VAL A 78 13.46 -7.75 -9.21
CA VAL A 78 13.71 -6.36 -9.64
C VAL A 78 13.37 -5.40 -8.52
N TRP A 79 14.05 -4.26 -8.49
CA TRP A 79 13.70 -3.14 -7.62
C TRP A 79 12.82 -2.17 -8.40
N LEU A 80 11.64 -1.84 -7.87
CA LEU A 80 10.69 -0.95 -8.51
C LEU A 80 10.50 0.33 -7.69
N THR A 81 10.43 1.45 -8.37
CA THR A 81 10.01 2.77 -7.86
C THR A 81 8.67 3.17 -8.49
N ASP A 82 8.08 4.27 -8.03
CA ASP A 82 6.79 4.80 -8.52
C ASP A 82 5.62 3.80 -8.49
N VAL A 83 5.69 2.84 -7.56
CA VAL A 83 4.68 1.80 -7.43
C VAL A 83 3.52 2.29 -6.57
N SER A 84 2.30 2.23 -7.11
CA SER A 84 1.09 2.60 -6.35
C SER A 84 0.93 1.76 -5.07
N VAL A 85 0.33 2.33 -4.03
CA VAL A 85 0.10 1.64 -2.74
C VAL A 85 -0.62 0.30 -2.93
N ARG A 86 -1.58 0.23 -3.85
CA ARG A 86 -2.31 -0.99 -4.19
C ARG A 86 -1.38 -2.06 -4.76
N HIS A 87 -0.51 -1.69 -5.71
CA HIS A 87 0.47 -2.61 -6.29
C HIS A 87 1.51 -3.04 -5.26
N ARG A 88 1.96 -2.15 -4.36
CA ARG A 88 2.87 -2.52 -3.26
C ARG A 88 2.26 -3.55 -2.32
N SER A 89 0.97 -3.39 -1.97
CA SER A 89 0.24 -4.38 -1.18
C SER A 89 0.14 -5.73 -1.91
N LEU A 90 -0.01 -5.69 -3.24
CA LEU A 90 -0.04 -6.90 -4.06
C LEU A 90 1.33 -7.59 -4.11
N ILE A 91 2.43 -6.83 -4.26
CA ILE A 91 3.80 -7.35 -4.16
C ILE A 91 4.04 -8.00 -2.79
N GLY A 92 3.65 -7.35 -1.69
CA GLY A 92 3.78 -7.94 -0.37
C GLY A 92 2.97 -9.24 -0.22
N SER A 93 1.76 -9.29 -0.78
CA SER A 93 0.94 -10.51 -0.79
C SER A 93 1.56 -11.63 -1.63
N HIS A 94 2.22 -11.27 -2.74
CA HIS A 94 2.95 -12.22 -3.57
C HIS A 94 4.14 -12.82 -2.83
N TRP A 95 4.92 -12.00 -2.13
CA TRP A 95 6.01 -12.50 -1.28
C TRP A 95 5.50 -13.46 -0.20
N ASN A 96 4.38 -13.15 0.44
CA ASN A 96 3.76 -14.07 1.41
C ASN A 96 3.37 -15.40 0.74
N ALA A 97 2.82 -15.37 -0.47
CA ALA A 97 2.48 -16.57 -1.22
C ALA A 97 3.72 -17.40 -1.61
N VAL A 98 4.81 -16.75 -2.03
CA VAL A 98 6.10 -17.39 -2.32
C VAL A 98 6.65 -18.07 -1.07
N GLN A 99 6.65 -17.38 0.07
CA GLN A 99 7.10 -17.93 1.36
C GLN A 99 6.23 -19.11 1.80
N SER A 100 4.91 -18.97 1.70
CA SER A 100 3.99 -20.07 1.99
C SER A 100 4.23 -21.30 1.13
N TYR A 101 4.53 -21.10 -0.16
CA TYR A 101 4.87 -22.19 -1.06
C TYR A 101 6.21 -22.85 -0.71
N LEU A 102 7.27 -22.05 -0.52
CA LEU A 102 8.63 -22.54 -0.27
C LEU A 102 8.77 -23.28 1.07
N TYR A 103 8.10 -22.78 2.11
CA TYR A 103 8.26 -23.30 3.47
C TYR A 103 7.07 -24.12 3.95
N ASP A 104 6.11 -24.40 3.06
CA ASP A 104 4.84 -25.07 3.37
C ASP A 104 4.12 -24.45 4.59
N LYS A 105 4.15 -23.11 4.68
CA LYS A 105 3.55 -22.35 5.78
C LYS A 105 2.21 -21.75 5.37
N PRO A 106 1.22 -21.70 6.28
CA PRO A 106 -0.06 -21.07 5.98
C PRO A 106 0.11 -19.58 5.63
N MET A 107 -0.71 -19.07 4.69
CA MET A 107 -0.63 -17.67 4.30
C MET A 107 -1.21 -16.76 5.39
N PRO A 108 -0.46 -15.77 5.89
CA PRO A 108 -0.98 -14.85 6.89
C PRO A 108 -2.04 -13.93 6.28
N ARG A 109 -3.26 -13.94 6.85
CA ARG A 109 -4.31 -12.91 6.68
C ARG A 109 -4.89 -12.74 5.27
N ALA A 110 -4.85 -13.76 4.41
CA ALA A 110 -5.51 -13.69 3.10
C ALA A 110 -6.90 -14.32 3.13
N PHE A 111 -7.94 -13.48 3.06
CA PHE A 111 -9.34 -13.94 3.01
C PHE A 111 -9.67 -14.78 1.77
N TRP A 112 -8.88 -14.64 0.70
CA TRP A 112 -9.01 -15.36 -0.56
C TRP A 112 -8.25 -16.70 -0.59
N TRP A 113 -7.53 -17.05 0.49
CA TRP A 113 -6.70 -18.25 0.57
C TRP A 113 -7.41 -19.37 1.34
N ASN A 114 -7.59 -20.52 0.69
CA ASN A 114 -8.38 -21.65 1.22
C ASN A 114 -7.52 -22.72 1.91
N GLY A 115 -6.30 -22.39 2.35
CA GLY A 115 -5.46 -23.35 3.09
C GLY A 115 -4.41 -24.12 2.28
N ASN A 116 -4.45 -24.11 0.95
CA ASN A 116 -3.54 -24.91 0.13
C ASN A 116 -2.32 -24.09 -0.35
N THR A 117 -1.15 -24.34 0.27
CA THR A 117 0.15 -23.73 -0.02
C THR A 117 0.58 -23.92 -1.48
N ARG A 118 0.29 -25.07 -2.08
CA ARG A 118 0.61 -25.38 -3.50
C ARG A 118 -0.16 -24.52 -4.50
N THR A 119 -1.25 -23.89 -4.06
CA THR A 119 -2.09 -23.02 -4.90
C THR A 119 -1.95 -21.53 -4.60
N ALA A 120 -1.14 -21.17 -3.60
CA ALA A 120 -1.00 -19.79 -3.11
C ALA A 120 -0.60 -18.79 -4.21
N LEU A 121 0.11 -19.25 -5.24
CA LEU A 121 0.60 -18.41 -6.34
C LEU A 121 -0.43 -18.20 -7.47
N ARG A 122 -1.51 -18.99 -7.53
CA ARG A 122 -2.50 -18.92 -8.62
C ARG A 122 -3.13 -17.52 -8.79
N PRO A 123 -3.50 -16.80 -7.72
CA PRO A 123 -4.12 -15.47 -7.85
C PRO A 123 -3.22 -14.43 -8.51
N PHE A 124 -1.90 -14.66 -8.54
CA PHE A 124 -0.92 -13.73 -9.10
C PHE A 124 -0.63 -13.95 -10.59
N LYS A 125 -1.30 -14.91 -11.24
CA LYS A 125 -1.11 -15.18 -12.69
C LYS A 125 -1.64 -14.07 -13.59
N ALA A 126 -2.78 -13.47 -13.22
CA ALA A 126 -3.44 -12.43 -13.98
C ALA A 126 -2.94 -11.00 -13.68
N PRO A 127 -2.75 -10.58 -12.42
CA PRO A 127 -2.43 -9.19 -12.15
C PRO A 127 -1.02 -8.83 -12.61
N THR A 128 -0.89 -7.57 -13.01
CA THR A 128 0.38 -6.92 -13.34
C THR A 128 0.60 -5.75 -12.42
N VAL A 129 1.87 -5.36 -12.26
CA VAL A 129 2.27 -4.19 -11.49
C VAL A 129 2.88 -3.18 -12.45
N THR A 130 2.40 -1.95 -12.38
CA THR A 130 3.06 -0.80 -13.02
C THR A 130 4.04 -0.15 -12.04
N GLY A 131 5.27 0.10 -12.49
CA GLY A 131 6.33 0.80 -11.76
C GLY A 131 7.54 1.08 -12.67
N SER A 132 8.53 1.79 -12.17
CA SER A 132 9.77 2.09 -12.89
C SER A 132 10.90 1.23 -12.32
N GLN A 133 11.66 0.52 -13.16
CA GLN A 133 12.78 -0.28 -12.68
C GLN A 133 13.91 0.63 -12.17
N LEU A 134 14.46 0.29 -11.00
CA LEU A 134 15.66 0.89 -10.45
C LEU A 134 16.84 -0.02 -10.78
N ASP A 135 17.75 0.46 -11.62
CA ASP A 135 18.93 -0.26 -12.02
C ASP A 135 20.07 -0.13 -11.00
N THR A 136 21.11 -0.94 -11.17
CA THR A 136 22.26 -1.01 -10.26
C THR A 136 23.07 0.29 -10.15
N ASP A 137 22.97 1.15 -11.17
CA ASP A 137 23.57 2.48 -11.20
C ASP A 137 22.67 3.57 -10.57
N ASN A 138 21.57 3.16 -9.93
CA ASN A 138 20.48 4.02 -9.43
C ASN A 138 19.75 4.82 -10.52
N SER A 139 19.93 4.48 -11.80
CA SER A 139 19.09 5.04 -12.84
C SER A 139 17.66 4.49 -12.72
N VAL A 140 16.69 5.36 -13.03
CA VAL A 140 15.26 5.03 -12.99
C VAL A 140 14.78 4.91 -14.43
N GLY A 141 14.38 3.71 -14.81
CA GLY A 141 13.80 3.41 -16.11
C GLY A 141 12.43 4.07 -16.31
N SER A 142 11.86 3.89 -17.50
CA SER A 142 10.49 4.33 -17.75
C SER A 142 9.47 3.44 -17.02
N PRO A 143 8.26 3.93 -16.72
CA PRO A 143 7.21 3.12 -16.14
C PRO A 143 6.79 1.96 -17.07
N GLU A 144 6.88 0.74 -16.57
CA GLU A 144 6.59 -0.49 -17.29
C GLU A 144 5.65 -1.42 -16.51
N LYS A 145 5.12 -2.45 -17.18
CA LYS A 145 4.25 -3.47 -16.56
C LYS A 145 5.03 -4.75 -16.30
N PHE A 146 5.09 -5.14 -15.03
CA PHE A 146 5.74 -6.35 -14.56
C PHE A 146 4.72 -7.43 -14.22
N ARG A 147 5.06 -8.68 -14.55
CA ARG A 147 4.30 -9.88 -14.18
C ARG A 147 4.97 -10.59 -13.01
N PHE A 148 4.18 -11.13 -12.09
CA PHE A 148 4.69 -11.92 -10.97
C PHE A 148 5.25 -13.27 -11.43
N MET A 149 6.30 -13.74 -10.77
CA MET A 149 6.71 -15.14 -10.88
C MET A 149 5.65 -16.03 -10.23
N THR A 150 5.04 -16.94 -11.00
CA THR A 150 4.01 -17.84 -10.49
C THR A 150 4.31 -19.32 -10.73
N ASP A 151 5.34 -19.62 -11.53
CA ASP A 151 5.82 -20.99 -11.67
C ASP A 151 6.62 -21.39 -10.43
N ALA A 152 6.11 -22.40 -9.74
CA ALA A 152 6.73 -23.02 -8.59
C ALA A 152 8.17 -23.49 -8.87
N LYS A 153 8.42 -24.09 -10.04
CA LYS A 153 9.75 -24.59 -10.39
C LYS A 153 10.73 -23.42 -10.55
N ALA A 154 10.32 -22.36 -11.24
CA ALA A 154 11.10 -21.13 -11.37
C ALA A 154 11.43 -20.49 -10.01
N ILE A 155 10.47 -20.45 -9.08
CA ILE A 155 10.68 -19.91 -7.73
C ILE A 155 11.72 -20.73 -6.95
N VAL A 156 11.64 -22.06 -7.00
CA VAL A 156 12.63 -22.94 -6.35
C VAL A 156 14.02 -22.76 -6.97
N GLN A 157 14.11 -22.63 -8.29
CA GLN A 157 15.38 -22.36 -8.96
C GLN A 157 15.95 -20.99 -8.59
N TRP A 158 15.11 -19.95 -8.53
CA TRP A 158 15.50 -18.62 -8.07
C TRP A 158 16.05 -18.66 -6.64
N MET A 159 15.35 -19.34 -5.71
CA MET A 159 15.81 -19.47 -4.32
C MET A 159 17.17 -20.16 -4.23
N ARG A 160 17.37 -21.26 -4.98
CA ARG A 160 18.67 -21.95 -5.04
C ARG A 160 19.80 -21.08 -5.59
N ARG A 161 19.51 -20.18 -6.54
CA ARG A 161 20.52 -19.21 -7.03
C ARG A 161 20.90 -18.20 -5.95
N GLN A 162 19.93 -17.70 -5.19
CA GLN A 162 20.16 -16.76 -4.08
C GLN A 162 20.94 -17.41 -2.92
N GLU A 163 20.69 -18.68 -2.63
CA GLU A 163 21.46 -19.42 -1.61
C GLU A 163 22.93 -19.64 -2.05
N ARG A 164 23.18 -19.83 -3.34
CA ARG A 164 24.54 -20.01 -3.88
C ARG A 164 25.34 -18.71 -3.97
N SER A 165 24.69 -17.57 -4.14
CA SER A 165 25.37 -16.26 -4.13
C SER A 165 25.73 -15.80 -2.71
N PHE A 166 25.09 -16.35 -1.67
CA PHE A 166 25.36 -15.99 -0.28
C PHE A 166 26.82 -16.29 0.16
N PRO A 167 27.39 -17.48 -0.11
CA PRO A 167 28.81 -17.76 0.19
C PRO A 167 29.80 -16.92 -0.61
N GLU A 168 29.47 -16.52 -1.84
CA GLU A 168 30.35 -15.69 -2.67
C GLU A 168 30.47 -14.26 -2.14
N MET A 169 29.37 -13.70 -1.60
CA MET A 169 29.39 -12.38 -0.95
C MET A 169 30.30 -12.30 0.28
N TYR A 170 30.47 -13.39 1.03
CA TYR A 170 31.37 -13.42 2.19
C TYR A 170 32.82 -13.76 1.84
N ARG A 171 33.09 -14.28 0.64
CA ARG A 171 34.47 -14.52 0.17
C ARG A 171 35.15 -13.26 -0.38
N THR A 172 34.38 -12.27 -0.84
CA THR A 172 34.91 -10.98 -1.34
C THR A 172 35.20 -9.95 -0.24
N VAL A 173 34.84 -10.24 1.01
CA VAL A 173 35.08 -9.36 2.18
C VAL A 173 36.18 -9.91 3.10
N ALA A 174 36.79 -11.05 2.77
CA ALA A 174 37.92 -11.66 3.48
C ALA A 174 39.22 -11.46 2.68
#